data_AF-A0A0S3S3R9-F1
#
_entry.id   AF-A0A0S3S3R9-F1
#
_cell.length_a   1.000
_cell.length_b   1.000
_cell.length_c   1.000
_cell.angle_alpha   90.00
_cell.angle_beta   90.00
_cell.angle_gamma   90.00
#
_symmetry.space_group_name_H-M   'P 1'
#
loop_
_entity.id
_entity.type
_entity.pdbx_description
1 polymer ?
#
loop_
_entity_poly.entity_id
_entity_poly.type
_entity_poly.pdbx_seq_one_letter_code
_entity_poly.pdbx_strand_id
1 'polypeptide(L)'
;MGNHVTSKIVGIGEVTLTTQNGNKLVLKEVRHVPEIRLNLISVGKLDDAGMNNQFGDGKWKLSRGSMIVARGKKEGSLYCMQGKIYKG
;
A
#
# COMPACT_ATOMS: atom_id res chain seq x y z
N MET A 1 2.96 1.63 16.91
CA MET A 1 1.96 1.44 17.98
C MET A 1 0.96 0.42 17.47
N GLY A 2 0.83 -0.73 18.14
CA GLY A 2 -0.18 -1.74 17.81
C GLY A 2 -1.14 -1.85 18.98
N ASN A 3 -2.44 -1.82 18.70
CA ASN A 3 -3.43 -2.34 19.64
C ASN A 3 -3.21 -3.87 19.70
N HIS A 4 -3.24 -4.47 20.89
CA HIS A 4 -3.12 -5.93 21.08
C HIS A 4 -4.36 -6.70 20.56
N VAL A 5 -5.08 -6.12 19.61
CA VAL A 5 -6.24 -6.70 18.95
C VAL A 5 -5.74 -7.52 17.78
N THR A 6 -6.09 -8.79 17.75
CA THR A 6 -5.78 -9.70 16.66
C THR A 6 -7.02 -9.86 15.78
N SER A 7 -6.82 -9.98 14.47
CA SER A 7 -7.88 -10.27 13.49
C SER A 7 -7.51 -11.51 12.68
N LYS A 8 -8.52 -12.32 12.33
CA LYS A 8 -8.31 -13.56 11.58
C LYS A 8 -8.05 -13.28 10.11
N ILE A 9 -6.98 -13.85 9.58
CA ILE A 9 -6.70 -13.89 8.13
C ILE A 9 -7.49 -15.06 7.56
N VAL A 10 -8.31 -14.81 6.53
CA VAL A 10 -9.13 -15.85 5.87
C VAL A 10 -8.56 -16.29 4.52
N GLY A 11 -7.53 -15.60 4.03
CA GLY A 11 -6.84 -15.96 2.79
C GLY A 11 -5.60 -15.10 2.56
N ILE A 12 -4.72 -15.58 1.68
CA ILE A 12 -3.55 -14.85 1.21
C ILE A 12 -3.56 -14.89 -0.31
N GLY A 13 -3.31 -13.76 -0.98
CA GLY A 13 -3.33 -13.67 -2.43
C GLY A 13 -2.43 -12.59 -3.00
N GLU A 14 -2.60 -12.33 -4.29
CA GLU A 14 -1.92 -11.27 -5.03
C GLU A 14 -2.93 -10.17 -5.38
N VAL A 15 -2.49 -8.91 -5.31
CA VAL A 15 -3.29 -7.75 -5.71
C VAL A 15 -2.47 -6.89 -6.66
N THR A 16 -3.07 -6.53 -7.80
CA THR A 16 -2.47 -5.56 -8.73
C THR A 16 -3.16 -4.21 -8.56
N LEU A 17 -2.37 -3.19 -8.23
CA LEU A 17 -2.80 -1.81 -8.13
C LEU A 17 -2.36 -1.06 -9.39
N THR A 18 -3.29 -0.35 -10.03
CA THR A 18 -2.95 0.63 -11.07
C THR A 18 -2.94 2.01 -10.45
N THR A 19 -1.78 2.66 -10.48
CA THR A 19 -1.60 4.01 -9.95
C THR A 19 -2.14 5.05 -10.95
N GLN A 20 -2.35 6.29 -10.51
CA GLN A 20 -2.83 7.37 -11.40
C GLN A 20 -1.94 7.59 -12.62
N ASN A 21 -0.65 7.24 -12.53
CA ASN A 21 0.31 7.39 -13.62
C ASN A 21 0.29 6.20 -14.59
N GLY A 22 -0.65 5.26 -14.44
CA GLY A 22 -0.75 4.04 -15.24
C GLY A 22 0.21 2.92 -14.82
N ASN A 23 1.05 3.14 -13.80
CA ASN A 23 1.98 2.12 -13.32
C ASN A 23 1.21 0.99 -12.64
N LYS A 24 1.67 -0.25 -12.85
CA LYS A 24 1.17 -1.42 -12.14
C LYS A 24 2.09 -1.75 -10.97
N LEU A 25 1.52 -1.79 -9.77
CA LEU A 25 2.16 -2.24 -8.55
C LEU A 25 1.55 -3.58 -8.15
N VAL A 26 2.32 -4.65 -8.25
CA VAL A 26 1.90 -6.00 -7.88
C VAL A 26 2.33 -6.26 -6.44
N LEU A 27 1.36 -6.48 -5.57
CA LEU A 27 1.56 -6.83 -4.17
C LEU A 27 1.30 -8.32 -3.99
N LYS A 28 2.32 -9.05 -3.55
CA LYS A 28 2.24 -10.47 -3.22
C LYS A 28 2.00 -10.64 -1.72
N GLU A 29 1.53 -11.82 -1.33
CA GLU A 29 1.28 -12.19 0.07
C GLU A 29 0.28 -11.25 0.79
N VAL A 30 -0.69 -10.73 0.06
CA VAL A 30 -1.72 -9.84 0.59
C VAL A 30 -2.70 -10.65 1.42
N ARG A 31 -2.84 -10.28 2.69
CA ARG A 31 -3.73 -10.96 3.64
C ARG A 31 -5.15 -10.42 3.50
N HIS A 32 -6.12 -11.30 3.27
CA HIS A 32 -7.54 -10.96 3.33
C HIS A 32 -8.03 -11.08 4.77
N VAL A 33 -8.46 -9.95 5.34
CA VAL A 33 -8.96 -9.84 6.71
C VAL A 33 -10.32 -9.14 6.66
N PRO A 34 -11.45 -9.87 6.75
CA PRO A 34 -12.79 -9.30 6.57
C PRO A 34 -13.15 -8.19 7.56
N GLU A 35 -12.57 -8.23 8.76
CA GLU A 35 -12.77 -7.23 9.81
C GLU A 35 -12.12 -5.88 9.47
N ILE A 36 -11.08 -5.87 8.63
CA ILE A 36 -10.39 -4.65 8.21
C ILE A 36 -11.01 -4.16 6.91
N ARG A 37 -11.77 -3.06 7.01
CA ARG A 37 -12.47 -2.46 5.86
C ARG A 37 -11.56 -1.62 4.95
N LEU A 38 -10.32 -1.36 5.37
CA LEU A 38 -9.32 -0.57 4.63
C LEU A 38 -8.29 -1.49 3.97
N ASN A 39 -7.81 -1.09 2.79
CA ASN A 39 -6.67 -1.74 2.15
C ASN A 39 -5.39 -1.11 2.69
N LEU A 40 -4.71 -1.80 3.61
CA LEU A 40 -3.44 -1.33 4.18
C LEU A 40 -2.26 -1.92 3.42
N ILE A 41 -1.28 -1.08 3.10
CA ILE A 41 -0.02 -1.49 2.48
C ILE A 41 1.10 -1.27 3.50
N SER A 42 1.83 -2.33 3.82
CA SER A 42 2.97 -2.22 4.73
C SER A 42 4.14 -1.53 4.03
N VAL A 43 4.66 -0.46 4.63
CA VAL A 43 5.86 0.23 4.14
C VAL A 43 7.07 -0.71 4.15
N GLY A 44 7.19 -1.59 5.15
CA GLY A 44 8.26 -2.59 5.20
C GLY A 44 8.22 -3.55 4.01
N LYS A 45 7.02 -3.97 3.56
CA LYS A 45 6.90 -4.81 2.36
C LYS A 45 7.29 -4.07 1.07
N LEU A 46 7.07 -2.75 1.01
CA LEU A 46 7.53 -1.92 -0.11
C LEU A 46 9.05 -1.76 -0.10
N ASP A 47 9.64 -1.62 1.09
CA ASP A 47 11.09 -1.55 1.30
C ASP A 47 11.79 -2.86 0.92
N ASP A 48 11.27 -4.00 1.37
CA ASP A 48 11.73 -5.34 0.98
C ASP A 48 11.69 -5.53 -0.56
N ALA A 49 10.74 -4.87 -1.23
CA ALA A 49 10.61 -4.88 -2.70
C ALA A 49 11.53 -3.86 -3.40
N GLY A 50 12.42 -3.17 -2.66
CA GLY A 50 13.40 -2.21 -3.17
C GLY A 50 12.80 -0.86 -3.56
N MET A 51 11.68 -0.46 -2.95
CA MET A 51 11.04 0.83 -3.21
C MET A 51 11.35 1.85 -2.12
N ASN A 52 11.69 3.06 -2.54
CA ASN A 52 11.91 4.18 -1.64
C ASN A 52 10.57 4.87 -1.30
N ASN A 53 10.33 5.05 -0.01
CA ASN A 53 9.17 5.72 0.56
C ASN A 53 9.58 7.08 1.13
N GLN A 54 9.07 8.17 0.55
CA GLN A 54 9.31 9.53 1.03
C GLN A 54 8.01 10.10 1.61
N PHE A 55 8.04 10.52 2.87
CA PHE A 55 6.92 11.14 3.58
C PHE A 55 7.34 12.52 4.09
N GLY A 56 6.44 13.50 4.00
CA GLY A 56 6.69 14.86 4.48
C GLY A 56 5.65 15.82 3.93
N ASP A 57 5.42 16.95 4.61
CA ASP A 57 4.52 18.02 4.14
C ASP A 57 3.11 17.55 3.73
N GLY A 58 2.58 16.55 4.46
CA GLY A 58 1.27 15.96 4.15
C GLY A 58 1.22 15.17 2.84
N LYS A 59 2.37 14.83 2.25
CA LYS A 59 2.50 14.08 1.00
C LYS A 59 3.28 12.78 1.21
N TRP A 60 2.97 11.80 0.38
CA TRP A 60 3.72 10.56 0.25
C TRP A 60 4.10 10.32 -1.20
N LYS A 61 5.33 9.87 -1.43
CA LYS A 61 5.85 9.48 -2.74
C LYS A 61 6.51 8.11 -2.63
N LEU A 62 6.14 7.22 -3.54
CA LEU A 62 6.74 5.91 -3.73
C LEU A 62 7.55 5.91 -5.03
N SER A 63 8.82 5.51 -4.96
CA SER A 63 9.70 5.47 -6.12
C SER A 63 10.53 4.20 -6.19
N ARG A 64 10.86 3.77 -7.40
CA ARG A 64 11.84 2.70 -7.67
C ARG A 64 12.95 3.30 -8.53
N GLY A 65 14.12 3.52 -7.94
CA GLY A 65 15.17 4.33 -8.56
C GLY A 65 14.66 5.76 -8.84
N SER A 66 14.84 6.24 -10.07
CA SER A 66 14.37 7.56 -10.51
C SER A 66 12.86 7.61 -10.83
N MET A 67 12.19 6.44 -10.96
CA MET A 67 10.79 6.36 -11.39
C MET A 67 9.82 6.57 -10.22
N ILE A 68 8.83 7.44 -10.40
CA ILE A 68 7.71 7.59 -9.47
C ILE A 68 6.64 6.55 -9.76
N VAL A 69 6.43 5.63 -8.81
CA VAL A 69 5.43 4.56 -8.92
C VAL A 69 4.06 5.09 -8.52
N ALA A 70 3.97 5.71 -7.34
CA ALA A 70 2.73 6.21 -6.76
C ALA A 70 2.95 7.52 -5.98
N ARG A 71 1.85 8.25 -5.79
CA ARG A 71 1.77 9.42 -4.91
C ARG A 71 0.52 9.31 -4.04
N GLY A 72 0.59 9.88 -2.85
CA GLY A 72 -0.53 9.97 -1.93
C GLY A 72 -0.51 11.23 -1.11
N LYS A 73 -1.62 11.48 -0.41
CA LYS A 73 -1.80 12.60 0.52
C LYS A 73 -2.12 12.07 1.91
N LYS A 74 -1.73 12.82 2.92
CA LYS A 74 -2.06 12.52 4.32
C LYS A 74 -3.52 12.85 4.58
N GLU A 75 -4.27 11.89 5.09
CA GLU A 75 -5.65 12.03 5.55
C GLU A 75 -5.72 11.52 6.99
N GLY A 76 -5.82 12.44 7.95
CA GLY A 76 -5.71 12.11 9.38
C GLY A 76 -4.34 11.51 9.72
N SER A 77 -4.32 10.26 10.19
CA SER A 77 -3.10 9.54 10.56
C SER A 77 -2.54 8.65 9.44
N LEU A 78 -3.24 8.52 8.30
CA LEU A 78 -2.87 7.64 7.19
C LEU A 78 -2.46 8.44 5.95
N TYR A 79 -1.71 7.79 5.05
CA TYR A 79 -1.46 8.29 3.71
C TYR A 79 -2.28 7.50 2.71
N CYS A 80 -3.12 8.20 1.96
CA CYS A 80 -4.01 7.63 0.97
C CYS A 80 -3.44 7.88 -0.43
N MET A 81 -3.26 6.83 -1.22
CA MET A 81 -3.07 6.96 -2.66
C MET A 81 -4.38 6.73 -3.39
N GLN A 82 -4.58 7.46 -4.48
CA GLN A 82 -5.64 7.14 -5.42
C GLN A 82 -5.12 6.09 -6.40
N GLY A 83 -5.86 5.01 -6.55
CA GLY A 83 -5.53 3.93 -7.47
C GLY A 83 -6.72 3.00 -7.67
N LYS A 84 -6.71 2.25 -8.75
CA LYS A 84 -7.70 1.20 -9.00
C LYS A 84 -7.11 -0.13 -8.58
N ILE A 85 -7.87 -0.88 -7.79
CA ILE A 85 -7.51 -2.23 -7.37
C ILE A 85 -8.08 -3.21 -8.38
N TYR A 86 -7.23 -4.07 -8.92
CA TYR A 86 -7.64 -5.23 -9.70
C TYR A 86 -7.31 -6.47 -8.88
N LYS A 87 -8.36 -7.21 -8.51
CA LYS A 87 -8.22 -8.54 -7.92
C LYS A 87 -7.96 -9.51 -9.07
N GLY A 88 -6.86 -10.24 -8.98
CA GLY A 88 -6.62 -11.40 -9.84
C GLY A 88 -7.60 -12.53 -9.51
#